data_AF-A0A383CJB6-F1
#
_entry.id   AF-A0A383CJB6-F1
#
_cell.length_a   1.000
_cell.length_b   1.000
_cell.length_c   1.000
_cell.angle_alpha   90.00
_cell.angle_beta   90.00
_cell.angle_gamma   90.00
#
_symmetry.space_group_name_H-M   'P 1'
#
loop_
_entity.id
_entity.type
_entity.pdbx_description
1 polymer ?
#
loop_
_entity_poly.entity_id
_entity_poly.type
_entity_poly.pdbx_seq_one_letter_code
_entity_poly.pdbx_strand_id
1 'polypeptide(L)' 'GHVAKIASNSGALTILDSDAHSPEDLLTVEHAINVALGAGLEPENVSTLLNNNPAVLLSKLGSD' A
#
# COMPACT_ATOMS: atom_id res chain seq x y z
N GLY A 1 -9.21 6.54 7.11
CA GLY A 1 -7.88 7.14 6.86
C GLY A 1 -7.12 7.73 8.04
N HIS A 2 -7.52 7.51 9.31
CA HIS A 2 -6.77 8.09 10.44
C HIS A 2 -5.33 7.57 10.54
N VAL A 3 -5.14 6.25 10.44
CA VAL A 3 -3.81 5.61 10.47
C VAL A 3 -2.96 6.03 9.28
N ALA A 4 -3.52 6.01 8.06
CA ALA A 4 -2.82 6.44 6.86
C ALA A 4 -2.32 7.90 6.96
N LYS A 5 -3.15 8.79 7.52
CA LYS A 5 -2.77 10.18 7.78
C LYS A 5 -1.65 10.31 8.81
N ILE A 6 -1.69 9.55 9.90
CA ILE A 6 -0.61 9.53 10.90
C ILE A 6 0.68 9.03 10.28
N ALA A 7 0.64 7.92 9.53
CA ALA A 7 1.81 7.35 8.89
C ALA A 7 2.47 8.35 7.94
N SER A 8 1.67 9.01 7.08
CA SER A 8 2.12 10.09 6.21
C SER A 8 2.77 11.24 6.98
N ASN A 9 2.12 11.72 8.05
CA ASN A 9 2.65 12.83 8.85
C ASN A 9 3.94 12.46 9.60
N SER A 10 4.17 11.18 9.88
CA SER A 10 5.39 10.67 10.51
C SER A 10 6.52 10.36 9.51
N GLY A 11 6.26 10.42 8.21
CA GLY A 11 7.21 9.96 7.18
C GLY A 11 7.40 8.45 7.14
N ALA A 12 6.47 7.67 7.70
CA ALA A 12 6.51 6.22 7.65
C ALA A 12 6.11 5.73 6.27
N LEU A 13 6.88 4.80 5.71
CA LEU A 13 6.50 4.10 4.50
C LEU A 13 5.36 3.14 4.80
N THR A 14 4.38 3.08 3.91
CA THR A 14 3.22 2.19 4.01
C THR A 14 3.12 1.32 2.77
N ILE A 15 2.50 0.16 2.93
CA ILE A 15 2.10 -0.74 1.84
C ILE A 15 0.62 -1.08 2.01
N LEU A 16 -0.02 -1.54 0.94
CA LEU A 16 -1.35 -2.12 1.01
C LEU A 16 -1.24 -3.62 0.76
N ASP A 17 -1.86 -4.41 1.62
CA ASP A 17 -2.04 -5.85 1.41
C ASP A 17 -3.53 -6.22 1.46
N SER A 18 -3.81 -7.47 1.09
CA SER A 18 -5.17 -8.04 1.02
C SER A 18 -5.55 -8.85 2.26
N ASP A 19 -4.59 -9.20 3.11
CA ASP A 19 -4.69 -10.23 4.14
C ASP A 19 -5.39 -11.51 3.63
N ALA A 20 -5.09 -11.89 2.39
CA ALA A 20 -5.78 -12.96 1.69
C ALA A 20 -5.56 -14.33 2.34
N HIS A 21 -6.64 -15.07 2.57
CA HIS A 21 -6.64 -16.45 3.05
C HIS A 21 -7.00 -17.45 1.95
N SER A 22 -7.58 -16.96 0.85
CA SER A 22 -7.87 -17.68 -0.39
C SER A 22 -7.58 -16.82 -1.63
N PRO A 23 -7.43 -17.41 -2.84
CA PRO A 23 -7.15 -16.65 -4.07
C PRO A 23 -8.17 -15.57 -4.41
N GLU A 24 -9.45 -15.79 -4.08
CA GLU A 24 -10.54 -14.83 -4.28
C GLU A 24 -10.45 -13.57 -3.40
N ASP A 25 -9.65 -13.60 -2.34
CA ASP A 25 -9.40 -12.43 -1.48
C ASP A 25 -8.36 -11.47 -2.08
N LEU A 26 -7.64 -11.90 -3.12
CA LEU A 26 -6.63 -11.06 -3.76
C LEU A 26 -7.26 -9.83 -4.42
N LEU A 27 -6.64 -8.68 -4.16
CA LEU A 27 -7.10 -7.42 -4.72
C LEU A 27 -6.81 -7.33 -6.22
N THR A 28 -7.81 -6.87 -6.98
CA THR A 28 -7.55 -6.31 -8.30
C THR A 28 -6.84 -4.97 -8.14
N VAL A 29 -6.11 -4.54 -9.18
CA VAL A 29 -5.44 -3.22 -9.18
C VAL A 29 -6.45 -2.09 -8.95
N GLU A 30 -7.61 -2.16 -9.58
CA GLU A 30 -8.68 -1.16 -9.40
C GLU A 30 -9.17 -1.12 -7.94
N HIS A 31 -9.38 -2.28 -7.32
CA HIS A 31 -9.82 -2.34 -5.93
C HIS A 31 -8.75 -1.78 -4.98
N ALA A 32 -7.48 -2.11 -5.22
CA ALA A 32 -6.36 -1.59 -4.44
C ALA A 32 -6.27 -0.05 -4.51
N ILE A 33 -6.47 0.53 -5.70
CA ILE A 33 -6.52 1.99 -5.90
C ILE A 33 -7.69 2.59 -5.11
N ASN A 34 -8.88 2.01 -5.22
CA ASN A 34 -10.07 2.49 -4.52
C ASN A 34 -9.90 2.45 -2.99
N VAL A 35 -9.29 1.40 -2.46
CA VAL A 35 -8.97 1.28 -1.02
C VAL A 35 -7.97 2.37 -0.60
N ALA A 36 -6.91 2.59 -1.38
CA ALA A 36 -5.92 3.62 -1.07
C ALA A 36 -6.53 5.03 -1.03
N LEU A 37 -7.37 5.38 -2.01
CA LEU A 37 -8.07 6.66 -2.06
C LEU A 37 -9.09 6.78 -0.92
N GLY A 38 -9.86 5.73 -0.63
CA GLY A 38 -10.78 5.68 0.51
C GLY A 38 -10.08 5.77 1.87
N ALA A 39 -8.82 5.34 1.95
CA ALA A 39 -7.97 5.52 3.11
C ALA A 39 -7.44 6.96 3.26
N GLY A 40 -7.69 7.85 2.31
CA GLY A 40 -7.31 9.26 2.35
C GLY A 40 -5.88 9.53 1.87
N LEU A 41 -5.34 8.66 1.01
CA LEU A 41 -4.13 8.98 0.26
C LEU A 41 -4.47 9.89 -0.92
N GLU A 42 -3.56 10.82 -1.18
CA GLU A 42 -3.61 11.61 -2.42
C GLU A 42 -3.31 10.71 -3.64
N PRO A 43 -3.96 10.93 -4.79
CA PRO A 43 -3.81 10.09 -5.99
C PRO A 43 -2.36 9.88 -6.43
N GLU A 44 -1.51 10.90 -6.32
CA GLU A 44 -0.09 10.83 -6.66
C GLU A 44 0.70 9.84 -5.78
N ASN A 45 0.22 9.54 -4.58
CA ASN A 45 0.89 8.65 -3.64
C ASN A 45 0.48 7.18 -3.80
N VAL A 46 -0.55 6.89 -4.62
CA VAL A 46 -1.06 5.52 -4.80
C VAL A 46 -0.01 4.60 -5.42
N SER A 47 0.72 5.06 -6.46
CA SER A 47 1.79 4.24 -7.04
C SER A 47 2.92 3.96 -6.05
N THR A 48 3.25 4.93 -5.19
CA THR A 48 4.26 4.75 -4.16
C THR A 48 3.86 3.67 -3.16
N LEU A 49 2.59 3.68 -2.72
CA LEU A 49 2.03 2.66 -1.83
C LEU A 49 2.04 1.26 -2.46
N LEU A 50 1.61 1.15 -3.72
CA LEU A 50 1.36 -0.15 -4.37
C LEU A 50 2.60 -0.77 -5.02
N ASN A 51 3.56 0.04 -5.46
CA ASN A 51 4.70 -0.45 -6.25
C ASN A 51 6.05 -0.14 -5.59
N ASN A 52 6.31 1.12 -5.25
CA ASN A 52 7.64 1.56 -4.81
C ASN A 52 7.96 1.07 -3.39
N ASN A 53 7.04 1.25 -2.44
CA ASN A 53 7.27 0.86 -1.05
C ASN A 53 7.40 -0.66 -0.88
N PRO A 54 6.61 -1.52 -1.56
CA PRO A 54 6.86 -2.96 -1.57
C PRO A 54 8.25 -3.33 -2.11
N ALA A 55 8.72 -2.69 -3.19
CA ALA A 55 10.06 -2.93 -3.71
C ALA A 55 11.16 -2.53 -2.70
N VAL A 56 10.98 -1.41 -2.00
CA VAL A 56 11.88 -0.97 -0.91
C VAL A 56 11.87 -1.94 0.26
N LEU A 57 10.72 -2.55 0.57
CA LEU A 57 10.64 -3.57 1.61
C LEU A 57 11.40 -4.84 1.20
N LEU A 58 11.22 -5.32 -0.03
CA LEU A 58 11.86 -6.54 -0.54
C LEU A 58 13.39 -6.43 -0.61
N SER A 59 13.92 -5.28 -1.04
CA SER A 59 15.38 -5.09 -1.12
C SER A 59 16.07 -5.15 0.26
N LYS A 60 15.35 -4.77 1.33
CA LYS A 60 15.85 -4.91 2.71
C LYS A 60 15.91 -6.36 3.19
N LEU A 61 15.17 -7.26 2.54
CA LEU A 61 15.13 -8.69 2.88
C LEU A 61 16.15 -9.51 2.08
N GLY A 62 16.92 -8.89 1.18
CA GLY A 62 17.86 -9.57 0.30
C GLY A 62 17.18 -10.33 -0.85
N SER A 63 15.93 -9.99 -1.13
CA SER A 63 15.16 -10.52 -2.26
C SER A 63 15.44 -9.66 -3.50
N ASP A 64 16.64 -9.80 -4.07
CA ASP A 64 17.03 -9.24 -5.36
C ASP A 64 17.07 -10.32 -6.45
#